data_AF-A0A0G1X5X7-F1
#
_entry.id   AF-A0A0G1X5X7-F1
#
_cell.length_a   1.000
_cell.length_b   1.000
_cell.length_c   1.000
_cell.angle_alpha   90.00
_cell.angle_beta   90.00
_cell.angle_gamma   90.00
#
_symmetry.space_group_name_H-M   'P 1'
#
loop_
_entity.id
_entity.type
_entity.pdbx_description
1 polymer ?
#
loop_
_entity_poly.entity_id
_entity_poly.type
_entity_poly.pdbx_seq_one_letter_code
_entity_poly.pdbx_strand_id
1 'polypeptide(L)'
;MRLTKKVMKIIGVIALLLFLTISIVAIKRQTSNSARAAVISTQTKQTLQPNDTINETSGKLDSDYYQTSTVWIGGTASLSQHTGLYFRDVQIPRGAQIESAILSVYSSQNQWQTLSVELSADSSVNPKEFPALYDWSNTLPLPSKRTTTANKLIISQIANWKSGIWYSLGDLKSVTQELVLKPGWQGKHPIALILKGNGGLYARNFVFARNLPSLHPKLTIRYKTSSPSPLIPIIPTIPQILPGTTPPAPTLTATPTEAPAKIPVNSSQISYGVNFSHIPSSSCLLDNRGIIQFYDQPGNRTKVLSALAEMRRRGISEIRFIFWYDPLPNVTTLPNWDSNLKWGVIPAKDGVIPAKYRNNLIQYIKDIKQMGYSTLNVSFGISGVGNPTNISVGADAYKPASIPLAWKVIQDVRAIAKTYGPSTVRIDLNNESAPSSWTGSKELQQLYDHYRALFSLYVKDYGSNDVTISYYENEWAGKTRGLIGFFQKTGIPMPKYFEIHLYSPPIPGPILTNFALTLQRVETVLKEFNLLGSEVIIGETYHNNDQVAQAIRNYLKGDSAPLRITNVTSWPIDPANPKCHLSAPYSIDQYQTYLGSF
;
A
#
# COMPACT_ATOMS: atom_id res chain seq x y z
N MET A 1 57.00 -1.18 79.25
CA MET A 1 56.97 0.09 80.02
C MET A 1 57.77 1.15 79.27
N ARG A 2 57.20 2.36 79.09
CA ARG A 2 57.69 3.58 78.38
C ARG A 2 58.06 3.58 76.89
N LEU A 3 58.44 2.47 76.22
CA LEU A 3 58.78 2.51 74.78
C LEU A 3 57.57 2.39 73.81
N THR A 4 56.42 1.90 74.27
CA THR A 4 55.26 1.58 73.40
C THR A 4 54.34 2.76 73.10
N LYS A 5 54.24 3.77 74.00
CA LYS A 5 53.35 4.94 73.80
C LYS A 5 53.90 5.99 72.82
N LYS A 6 55.23 6.13 72.71
CA LYS A 6 55.86 7.07 71.75
C LYS A 6 55.78 6.56 70.31
N VAL A 7 55.97 5.26 70.11
CA VAL A 7 55.88 4.63 68.77
C VAL A 7 54.43 4.68 68.24
N MET A 8 53.42 4.42 69.09
CA MET A 8 52.01 4.57 68.69
C MET A 8 51.59 6.01 68.33
N LYS A 9 52.15 7.04 68.99
CA LYS A 9 51.88 8.43 68.63
C LYS A 9 52.50 8.82 67.28
N ILE A 10 53.69 8.32 66.98
CA ILE A 10 54.37 8.61 65.70
C ILE A 10 53.67 7.89 64.54
N ILE A 11 53.24 6.64 64.73
CA ILE A 11 52.44 5.89 63.73
C ILE A 11 51.09 6.57 63.51
N GLY A 12 50.43 7.06 64.57
CA GLY A 12 49.17 7.81 64.44
C GLY A 12 49.29 9.13 63.68
N VAL A 13 50.39 9.87 63.87
CA VAL A 13 50.63 11.14 63.17
C VAL A 13 51.01 10.91 61.70
N ILE A 14 51.80 9.87 61.40
CA ILE A 14 52.15 9.49 60.02
C ILE A 14 50.91 8.96 59.27
N ALA A 15 50.05 8.17 59.94
CA ALA A 15 48.79 7.71 59.35
C ALA A 15 47.81 8.88 59.08
N LEU A 16 47.75 9.87 59.97
CA LEU A 16 46.92 11.07 59.78
C LEU A 16 47.43 11.95 58.63
N LEU A 17 48.75 12.10 58.49
CA LEU A 17 49.38 12.84 57.39
C LEU A 17 49.23 12.11 56.03
N LEU A 18 49.27 10.77 56.02
CA LEU A 18 48.95 9.98 54.82
C LEU A 18 47.47 10.10 54.43
N PHE A 19 46.56 10.07 55.41
CA PHE A 19 45.13 10.27 55.17
C PHE A 19 44.81 11.68 54.69
N LEU A 20 45.46 12.71 55.22
CA LEU A 20 45.25 14.10 54.80
C LEU A 20 45.79 14.37 53.39
N THR A 21 46.94 13.78 53.02
CA THR A 21 47.51 13.90 51.67
C THR A 21 46.71 13.11 50.62
N ILE A 22 46.23 11.90 50.95
CA ILE A 22 45.32 11.15 50.07
C ILE A 22 43.98 11.89 49.91
N SER A 23 43.46 12.51 50.98
CA SER A 23 42.21 13.28 50.92
C SER A 23 42.35 14.57 50.12
N ILE A 24 43.47 15.30 50.22
CA ILE A 24 43.71 16.51 49.42
C ILE A 24 43.96 16.17 47.93
N VAL A 25 44.63 15.05 47.62
CA VAL A 25 44.78 14.55 46.24
C VAL A 25 43.44 14.07 45.68
N ALA A 26 42.60 13.44 46.50
CA ALA A 26 41.23 13.06 46.12
C ALA A 26 40.34 14.30 45.90
N ILE A 27 40.39 15.31 46.77
CA ILE A 27 39.62 16.56 46.65
C ILE A 27 40.10 17.42 45.47
N LYS A 28 41.41 17.45 45.16
CA LYS A 28 41.93 18.07 43.92
C LYS A 28 41.56 17.30 42.66
N ARG A 29 41.49 15.95 42.71
CA ARG A 29 40.95 15.13 41.59
C ARG A 29 39.44 15.29 41.42
N GLN A 30 38.70 15.58 42.49
CA GLN A 30 37.24 15.74 42.44
C GLN A 30 36.82 17.14 41.98
N THR A 31 37.66 18.15 42.18
CA THR A 31 37.37 19.54 41.76
C THR A 31 37.96 19.92 40.39
N SER A 32 38.83 19.09 39.79
CA SER A 32 39.34 19.30 38.41
C SER A 32 38.50 18.65 37.31
N ASN A 33 37.58 17.75 37.66
CA ASN A 33 36.59 17.22 36.72
C ASN A 33 35.32 18.07 36.74
N SER A 34 35.43 19.31 36.26
CA SER A 34 34.24 19.95 35.68
C SER A 34 33.74 19.03 34.58
N ALA A 35 32.63 18.34 34.83
CA ALA A 35 32.02 17.40 33.89
C ALA A 35 31.71 18.15 32.58
N ARG A 36 32.63 18.09 31.61
CA ARG A 36 32.32 18.48 30.23
C ARG A 36 31.24 17.53 29.77
N ALA A 37 30.10 18.08 29.37
CA ALA A 37 29.08 17.32 28.67
C ALA A 37 29.76 16.52 27.55
N ALA A 38 29.60 15.20 27.56
CA ALA A 38 30.15 14.37 26.51
C ALA A 38 29.52 14.81 25.18
N VAL A 39 30.36 15.29 24.27
CA VAL A 39 29.95 15.68 22.92
C VAL A 39 29.96 14.41 22.09
N ILE A 40 28.77 13.87 21.81
CA ILE A 40 28.61 12.66 20.99
C ILE A 40 28.47 13.11 19.54
N SER A 41 29.35 12.63 18.66
CA SER A 41 29.14 12.74 17.20
C SER A 41 28.28 11.56 16.75
N THR A 42 27.18 11.86 16.08
CA THR A 42 26.21 10.89 15.55
C THR A 42 26.05 11.13 14.05
N GLN A 43 25.82 10.04 13.30
CA GLN A 43 25.51 10.10 11.88
C GLN A 43 24.13 9.51 11.63
N THR A 44 23.29 10.23 10.89
CA THR A 44 22.05 9.72 10.33
C THR A 44 22.13 9.71 8.82
N LYS A 45 21.56 8.68 8.20
CA LYS A 45 21.50 8.54 6.74
C LYS A 45 20.07 8.27 6.35
N GLN A 46 19.48 9.20 5.61
CA GLN A 46 18.14 9.06 5.08
C GLN A 46 18.20 8.79 3.59
N THR A 47 17.52 7.72 3.18
CA THR A 47 17.33 7.40 1.76
C THR A 47 15.96 7.90 1.37
N LEU A 48 15.90 8.57 0.23
CA LEU A 48 14.65 9.10 -0.31
C LEU A 48 13.68 7.97 -0.63
N GLN A 49 12.42 8.09 -0.20
CA GLN A 49 11.41 7.07 -0.49
C GLN A 49 10.91 7.18 -1.94
N PRO A 50 10.34 6.09 -2.49
CA PRO A 50 9.60 6.18 -3.75
C PRO A 50 8.52 7.27 -3.67
N ASN A 51 8.44 8.12 -4.68
CA ASN A 51 7.48 9.24 -4.82
C ASN A 51 7.72 10.50 -3.97
N ASP A 52 8.81 10.56 -3.20
CA ASP A 52 9.20 11.76 -2.43
C ASP A 52 9.97 12.79 -3.28
N THR A 53 9.69 12.83 -4.57
CA THR A 53 10.40 13.70 -5.52
C THR A 53 9.44 14.42 -6.43
N ILE A 54 9.79 15.65 -6.81
CA ILE A 54 9.08 16.37 -7.85
C ILE A 54 10.00 17.15 -8.80
N ASN A 55 9.63 17.24 -10.08
CA ASN A 55 10.19 18.21 -11.01
C ASN A 55 9.13 19.25 -11.40
N GLU A 56 9.54 20.51 -11.41
CA GLU A 56 8.69 21.65 -11.72
C GLU A 56 9.37 22.50 -12.80
N THR A 57 8.64 22.84 -13.86
CA THR A 57 9.06 23.80 -14.87
C THR A 57 8.02 24.92 -14.97
N SER A 58 8.47 26.16 -14.79
CA SER A 58 7.67 27.38 -14.97
C SER A 58 6.36 27.39 -14.19
N GLY A 59 6.38 26.98 -12.92
CA GLY A 59 5.19 26.97 -12.06
C GLY A 59 4.26 25.79 -12.31
N LYS A 60 4.69 24.79 -13.08
CA LYS A 60 3.91 23.59 -13.41
C LYS A 60 4.71 22.34 -13.12
N LEU A 61 4.04 21.30 -12.65
CA LEU A 61 4.62 19.98 -12.52
C LEU A 61 5.00 19.44 -13.90
N ASP A 62 6.20 18.88 -14.01
CA ASP A 62 6.64 18.19 -15.21
C ASP A 62 5.83 16.87 -15.33
N SER A 63 5.07 16.68 -16.42
CA SER A 63 4.13 15.57 -16.57
C SER A 63 4.78 14.26 -17.06
N ASP A 64 5.96 14.34 -17.67
CA ASP A 64 6.73 13.18 -18.15
C ASP A 64 7.47 12.46 -16.99
N TYR A 65 7.29 13.02 -15.80
CA TYR A 65 8.11 12.82 -14.64
C TYR A 65 7.90 11.47 -13.94
N TYR A 66 6.70 10.89 -13.88
CA TYR A 66 6.51 9.59 -13.19
C TYR A 66 6.50 8.38 -14.13
N GLN A 67 6.74 8.58 -15.42
CA GLN A 67 6.93 7.47 -16.37
C GLN A 67 8.36 6.91 -16.33
N THR A 68 9.28 7.56 -15.61
CA THR A 68 10.69 7.19 -15.55
C THR A 68 11.15 6.89 -14.12
N SER A 69 12.16 6.03 -13.99
CA SER A 69 12.80 5.73 -12.71
C SER A 69 13.70 6.87 -12.18
N THR A 70 13.76 7.98 -12.92
CA THR A 70 14.71 9.08 -12.74
C THR A 70 14.02 10.43 -12.53
N VAL A 71 14.71 11.34 -11.87
CA VAL A 71 14.37 12.76 -11.71
C VAL A 71 15.50 13.57 -12.35
N TRP A 72 15.20 14.72 -12.95
CA TRP A 72 16.26 15.63 -13.36
C TRP A 72 16.59 16.61 -12.24
N ILE A 73 17.85 17.00 -12.13
CA ILE A 73 18.35 18.10 -11.32
C ILE A 73 19.07 19.10 -12.22
N GLY A 74 19.02 20.39 -11.88
CA GLY A 74 19.53 21.43 -12.76
C GLY A 74 18.45 22.03 -13.65
N GLY A 75 18.87 22.89 -14.55
CA GLY A 75 17.96 23.64 -15.39
C GLY A 75 18.55 24.92 -15.94
N THR A 76 17.80 25.59 -16.81
CA THR A 76 18.24 26.82 -17.47
C THR A 76 17.89 28.03 -16.61
N ALA A 77 18.76 29.06 -16.54
CA ALA A 77 18.42 30.29 -15.83
C ALA A 77 17.21 31.05 -16.43
N SER A 78 16.91 30.82 -17.72
CA SER A 78 15.79 31.43 -18.43
C SER A 78 14.42 30.81 -18.14
N LEU A 79 14.37 29.63 -17.51
CA LEU A 79 13.13 28.95 -17.12
C LEU A 79 13.16 28.65 -15.62
N SER A 80 12.04 28.85 -14.93
CA SER A 80 11.95 28.54 -13.50
C SER A 80 11.89 27.02 -13.31
N GLN A 81 13.04 26.37 -13.11
CA GLN A 81 13.15 24.91 -13.02
C GLN A 81 13.59 24.48 -11.63
N HIS A 82 12.78 23.64 -11.00
CA HIS A 82 13.01 23.18 -9.64
C HIS A 82 12.90 21.66 -9.54
N THR A 83 13.73 21.09 -8.67
CA THR A 83 13.61 19.72 -8.19
C THR A 83 13.32 19.75 -6.69
N GLY A 84 12.24 19.12 -6.27
CA GLY A 84 11.94 18.87 -4.87
C GLY A 84 12.36 17.46 -4.45
N LEU A 85 13.04 17.33 -3.31
CA LEU A 85 13.38 16.04 -2.69
C LEU A 85 12.93 16.05 -1.22
N TYR A 86 12.06 15.14 -0.82
CA TYR A 86 11.46 15.11 0.51
C TYR A 86 12.00 13.94 1.36
N PHE A 87 12.89 14.23 2.31
CA PHE A 87 13.44 13.22 3.20
C PHE A 87 12.57 13.08 4.46
N ARG A 88 11.92 11.93 4.61
CA ARG A 88 11.12 11.57 5.79
C ARG A 88 11.98 11.20 6.99
N ASP A 89 11.39 11.32 8.17
CA ASP A 89 11.91 10.76 9.43
C ASP A 89 13.37 11.13 9.75
N VAL A 90 13.78 12.38 9.51
CA VAL A 90 15.16 12.81 9.73
C VAL A 90 15.46 12.89 11.24
N GLN A 91 16.19 11.90 11.74
CA GLN A 91 16.50 11.75 13.17
C GLN A 91 17.62 12.69 13.63
N ILE A 92 17.31 13.98 13.75
CA ILE A 92 18.24 14.98 14.32
C ILE A 92 17.53 15.72 15.45
N PRO A 93 18.06 15.72 16.67
CA PRO A 93 17.46 16.46 17.77
C PRO A 93 17.60 17.97 17.55
N ARG A 94 16.67 18.73 18.13
CA ARG A 94 16.71 20.19 18.11
C ARG A 94 17.98 20.70 18.76
N GLY A 95 18.58 21.72 18.15
CA GLY A 95 19.80 22.35 18.66
C GLY A 95 21.08 21.55 18.43
N ALA A 96 21.02 20.43 17.71
CA ALA A 96 22.23 19.69 17.33
C ALA A 96 23.19 20.59 16.52
N GLN A 97 24.48 20.47 16.80
CA GLN A 97 25.53 21.13 16.01
C GLN A 97 25.83 20.28 14.79
N ILE A 98 25.39 20.70 13.61
CA ILE A 98 25.61 19.97 12.37
C ILE A 98 27.10 20.04 11.99
N GLU A 99 27.73 18.90 11.80
CA GLU A 99 29.13 18.80 11.39
C GLU A 99 29.26 18.72 9.86
N SER A 100 28.36 17.98 9.21
CA SER A 100 28.24 17.88 7.75
C SER A 100 26.85 17.37 7.35
N ALA A 101 26.34 17.76 6.19
CA ALA A 101 25.08 17.28 5.61
C ALA A 101 25.23 17.10 4.10
N ILE A 102 25.51 15.87 3.65
CA ILE A 102 25.85 15.58 2.25
C ILE A 102 24.66 14.98 1.52
N LEU A 103 24.25 15.62 0.42
CA LEU A 103 23.32 15.03 -0.54
C LEU A 103 24.10 14.26 -1.61
N SER A 104 23.86 12.96 -1.70
CA SER A 104 24.43 12.07 -2.73
C SER A 104 23.34 11.61 -3.69
N VAL A 105 23.64 11.60 -4.99
CA VAL A 105 22.73 11.17 -6.05
C VAL A 105 23.41 10.19 -6.99
N TYR A 106 22.65 9.27 -7.58
CA TYR A 106 23.18 8.23 -8.49
C TYR A 106 22.84 8.56 -9.94
N SER A 107 23.85 8.78 -10.77
CA SER A 107 23.66 9.14 -12.17
C SER A 107 23.06 8.00 -12.99
N SER A 108 21.99 8.30 -13.72
CA SER A 108 21.28 7.29 -14.52
C SER A 108 21.88 7.03 -15.90
N GLN A 109 22.67 7.97 -16.41
CA GLN A 109 23.24 7.93 -17.75
C GLN A 109 24.53 8.76 -17.84
N ASN A 110 25.21 8.71 -18.98
CA ASN A 110 26.34 9.60 -19.27
C ASN A 110 25.80 10.99 -19.65
N GLN A 111 26.31 12.05 -19.01
CA GLN A 111 25.74 13.41 -19.11
C GLN A 111 26.86 14.43 -19.16
N TRP A 112 26.91 15.18 -20.25
CA TRP A 112 28.01 16.09 -20.59
C TRP A 112 27.71 17.52 -20.15
N GLN A 113 26.46 17.78 -19.77
CA GLN A 113 25.99 19.08 -19.36
C GLN A 113 26.55 19.44 -17.98
N THR A 114 26.92 20.70 -17.85
CA THR A 114 27.44 21.27 -16.62
C THR A 114 26.28 21.55 -15.66
N LEU A 115 26.23 20.84 -14.54
CA LEU A 115 25.24 21.08 -13.50
C LEU A 115 25.54 22.40 -12.78
N SER A 116 24.55 23.28 -12.73
CA SER A 116 24.54 24.42 -11.82
C SER A 116 23.18 24.56 -11.15
N VAL A 117 23.18 24.54 -9.82
CA VAL A 117 21.98 24.61 -9.00
C VAL A 117 22.20 25.45 -7.75
N GLU A 118 21.15 26.10 -7.29
CA GLU A 118 21.03 26.63 -5.95
C GLU A 118 20.21 25.64 -5.11
N LEU A 119 20.77 25.19 -4.00
CA LEU A 119 20.15 24.22 -3.11
C LEU A 119 19.74 24.88 -1.79
N SER A 120 18.47 24.75 -1.44
CA SER A 120 17.89 25.25 -0.19
C SER A 120 16.92 24.21 0.38
N ALA A 121 16.30 24.49 1.52
CA ALA A 121 15.23 23.68 2.07
C ALA A 121 13.97 24.52 2.31
N ASP A 122 12.82 23.88 2.40
CA ASP A 122 11.61 24.49 2.96
C ASP A 122 11.88 24.95 4.41
N SER A 123 11.59 26.20 4.71
CA SER A 123 11.90 26.82 6.01
C SER A 123 10.90 26.50 7.12
N SER A 124 9.81 25.79 6.80
CA SER A 124 8.84 25.35 7.81
C SER A 124 9.43 24.24 8.70
N VAL A 125 8.96 24.19 9.95
CA VAL A 125 9.43 23.22 10.95
C VAL A 125 9.01 21.79 10.60
N ASN A 126 7.83 21.65 9.99
CA ASN A 126 7.30 20.38 9.50
C ASN A 126 6.76 20.61 8.08
N PRO A 127 7.63 20.59 7.07
CA PRO A 127 7.22 20.84 5.69
C PRO A 127 6.22 19.79 5.23
N LYS A 128 5.21 20.23 4.47
CA LYS A 128 4.31 19.30 3.79
C LYS A 128 5.07 18.54 2.71
N GLU A 129 4.59 17.35 2.38
CA GLU A 129 5.05 16.56 1.23
C GLU A 129 4.86 17.35 -0.07
N PHE A 130 5.65 17.03 -1.10
CA PHE A 130 5.39 17.58 -2.43
C PHE A 130 4.09 16.99 -2.99
N PRO A 131 3.33 17.76 -3.79
CA PRO A 131 2.10 17.26 -4.38
C PRO A 131 2.36 16.03 -5.24
N ALA A 132 1.45 15.05 -5.20
CA ALA A 132 1.40 14.03 -6.24
C ALA A 132 1.08 14.70 -7.59
N LEU A 133 1.52 14.12 -8.73
CA LEU A 133 1.37 14.69 -10.08
C LEU A 133 0.00 15.27 -10.43
N TYR A 134 -1.04 14.72 -9.81
CA TYR A 134 -2.41 14.94 -10.24
C TYR A 134 -3.09 16.07 -9.46
N ASP A 135 -2.35 16.85 -8.68
CA ASP A 135 -2.82 18.17 -8.26
C ASP A 135 -2.71 19.18 -9.41
N TRP A 136 -3.65 19.09 -10.34
CA TRP A 136 -3.78 20.02 -11.47
C TRP A 136 -4.22 21.42 -11.05
N SER A 137 -4.56 21.63 -9.76
CA SER A 137 -4.99 22.92 -9.26
C SER A 137 -3.84 23.95 -9.19
N ASN A 138 -2.57 23.52 -9.26
CA ASN A 138 -1.39 24.37 -9.01
C ASN A 138 -1.45 25.10 -7.65
N THR A 139 -2.27 24.62 -6.69
CA THR A 139 -2.48 25.27 -5.38
C THR A 139 -1.74 24.57 -4.23
N LEU A 140 -1.26 23.34 -4.40
CA LEU A 140 -0.40 22.66 -3.42
C LEU A 140 1.04 23.20 -3.45
N PRO A 141 1.86 22.94 -2.40
CA PRO A 141 3.14 23.64 -2.22
C PRO A 141 4.23 23.12 -3.18
N LEU A 142 4.16 23.58 -4.43
CA LEU A 142 5.19 23.44 -5.45
C LEU A 142 6.55 23.89 -4.92
N PRO A 143 7.67 23.28 -5.34
CA PRO A 143 9.00 23.71 -4.92
C PRO A 143 9.25 25.21 -5.04
N SER A 144 8.83 25.84 -6.15
CA SER A 144 9.01 27.28 -6.39
C SER A 144 8.14 28.18 -5.52
N LYS A 145 7.11 27.65 -4.86
CA LYS A 145 6.15 28.39 -4.02
C LYS A 145 6.47 28.29 -2.53
N ARG A 146 7.43 27.46 -2.15
CA ARG A 146 7.83 27.29 -0.75
C ARG A 146 8.73 28.42 -0.29
N THR A 147 8.51 28.90 0.93
CA THR A 147 9.45 29.79 1.60
C THR A 147 10.68 28.99 1.98
N THR A 148 11.82 29.31 1.36
CA THR A 148 13.07 28.59 1.59
C THR A 148 13.83 29.09 2.81
N THR A 149 14.77 28.29 3.30
CA THR A 149 15.80 28.71 4.25
C THR A 149 16.55 29.94 3.75
N ALA A 150 17.04 30.75 4.68
CA ALA A 150 17.91 31.89 4.36
C ALA A 150 19.27 31.43 3.85
N ASN A 151 19.82 30.36 4.45
CA ASN A 151 21.03 29.71 3.97
C ASN A 151 20.75 28.89 2.72
N LYS A 152 21.71 28.91 1.79
CA LYS A 152 21.69 28.17 0.52
C LYS A 152 23.08 27.64 0.18
N LEU A 153 23.12 26.54 -0.54
CA LEU A 153 24.34 25.99 -1.13
C LEU A 153 24.32 26.25 -2.64
N ILE A 154 25.32 26.97 -3.15
CA ILE A 154 25.47 27.20 -4.58
C ILE A 154 26.42 26.16 -5.16
N ILE A 155 25.94 25.39 -6.13
CA ILE A 155 26.75 24.43 -6.88
C ILE A 155 27.02 25.03 -8.25
N SER A 156 28.29 25.28 -8.54
CA SER A 156 28.77 25.72 -9.84
C SER A 156 29.66 24.65 -10.46
N GLN A 157 29.26 24.16 -11.62
CA GLN A 157 30.09 23.45 -12.59
C GLN A 157 30.56 22.03 -12.26
N ILE A 158 29.63 21.11 -11.98
CA ILE A 158 29.92 19.67 -12.05
C ILE A 158 29.54 19.15 -13.43
N ALA A 159 30.53 18.85 -14.26
CA ALA A 159 30.35 18.36 -15.64
C ALA A 159 30.76 16.88 -15.79
N ASN A 160 30.45 16.31 -16.97
CA ASN A 160 30.93 14.98 -17.40
C ASN A 160 30.52 13.82 -16.47
N TRP A 161 29.25 13.77 -16.08
CA TRP A 161 28.72 12.67 -15.28
C TRP A 161 28.75 11.37 -16.07
N LYS A 162 29.14 10.29 -15.40
CA LYS A 162 29.13 8.94 -15.96
C LYS A 162 27.94 8.15 -15.39
N SER A 163 27.35 7.30 -16.22
CA SER A 163 26.29 6.40 -15.79
C SER A 163 26.79 5.49 -14.67
N GLY A 164 25.94 5.24 -13.68
CA GLY A 164 26.23 4.27 -12.63
C GLY A 164 27.20 4.76 -11.53
N ILE A 165 27.43 6.07 -11.43
CA ILE A 165 28.33 6.69 -10.44
C ILE A 165 27.54 7.53 -9.43
N TRP A 166 27.94 7.47 -8.16
CA TRP A 166 27.46 8.36 -7.11
C TRP A 166 28.18 9.71 -7.15
N TYR A 167 27.41 10.79 -7.18
CA TYR A 167 27.90 12.17 -7.08
C TYR A 167 27.43 12.80 -5.78
N SER A 168 28.35 13.46 -5.07
CA SER A 168 28.03 14.28 -3.90
C SER A 168 27.84 15.73 -4.33
N LEU A 169 26.70 16.32 -3.99
CA LEU A 169 26.32 17.67 -4.38
C LEU A 169 26.80 18.75 -3.39
N GLY A 170 27.76 18.43 -2.52
CA GLY A 170 28.31 19.35 -1.52
C GLY A 170 27.63 19.27 -0.15
N ASP A 171 28.01 20.21 0.73
CA ASP A 171 27.64 20.21 2.15
C ASP A 171 26.56 21.25 2.49
N LEU A 172 25.40 20.75 2.90
CA LEU A 172 24.21 21.49 3.32
C LEU A 172 24.21 21.82 4.81
N LYS A 173 25.37 21.79 5.46
CA LYS A 173 25.52 22.06 6.90
C LYS A 173 24.79 23.31 7.34
N SER A 174 24.97 24.45 6.67
CA SER A 174 24.33 25.73 7.06
C SER A 174 22.81 25.68 6.89
N VAL A 175 22.32 25.10 5.79
CA VAL A 175 20.88 24.88 5.52
C VAL A 175 20.26 24.02 6.61
N THR A 176 20.89 22.89 6.93
CA THR A 176 20.42 21.95 7.94
C THR A 176 20.50 22.55 9.34
N GLN A 177 21.57 23.30 9.64
CA GLN A 177 21.76 23.98 10.91
C GLN A 177 20.65 25.00 11.18
N GLU A 178 20.22 25.75 10.16
CA GLU A 178 19.11 26.68 10.28
C GLU A 178 17.81 25.98 10.68
N LEU A 179 17.49 24.84 10.07
CA LEU A 179 16.26 24.08 10.36
C LEU A 179 16.24 23.56 11.80
N VAL A 180 17.31 22.88 12.23
CA VAL A 180 17.36 22.24 13.55
C VAL A 180 17.44 23.23 14.72
N LEU A 181 17.74 24.50 14.46
CA LEU A 181 17.70 25.58 15.45
C LEU A 181 16.31 26.19 15.62
N LYS A 182 15.36 25.95 14.71
CA LYS A 182 14.04 26.58 14.75
C LYS A 182 13.25 26.18 16.01
N PRO A 183 12.52 27.14 16.61
CA PRO A 183 11.48 26.84 17.58
C PRO A 183 10.48 25.82 17.04
N GLY A 184 10.31 24.71 17.75
CA GLY A 184 9.37 23.65 17.40
C GLY A 184 9.97 22.46 16.63
N TRP A 185 11.24 22.51 16.20
CA TRP A 185 11.89 21.34 15.60
C TRP A 185 11.85 20.14 16.55
N GLN A 186 11.45 18.97 16.06
CA GLN A 186 11.46 17.71 16.79
C GLN A 186 12.26 16.67 16.00
N GLY A 187 12.87 15.72 16.72
CA GLY A 187 13.52 14.59 16.06
C GLY A 187 12.50 13.82 15.21
N LYS A 188 12.90 13.42 13.99
CA LYS A 188 12.08 12.81 12.92
C LYS A 188 11.24 13.78 12.09
N HIS A 189 11.34 15.10 12.30
CA HIS A 189 10.75 16.03 11.33
C HIS A 189 11.39 15.87 9.94
N PRO A 190 10.60 15.98 8.86
CA PRO A 190 11.09 15.80 7.51
C PRO A 190 11.91 17.01 7.04
N ILE A 191 12.77 16.80 6.05
CA ILE A 191 13.48 17.88 5.34
C ILE A 191 13.07 17.85 3.87
N ALA A 192 12.46 18.93 3.39
CA ALA A 192 12.13 19.13 1.99
C ALA A 192 13.20 20.01 1.32
N LEU A 193 14.08 19.41 0.53
CA LEU A 193 15.10 20.13 -0.24
C LEU A 193 14.51 20.65 -1.56
N ILE A 194 14.95 21.84 -1.96
CA ILE A 194 14.55 22.53 -3.18
C ILE A 194 15.82 22.90 -3.95
N LEU A 195 15.98 22.29 -5.13
CA LEU A 195 17.09 22.51 -6.05
C LEU A 195 16.59 23.38 -7.21
N LYS A 196 17.01 24.64 -7.27
CA LYS A 196 16.71 25.56 -8.37
C LYS A 196 17.81 25.50 -9.43
N GLY A 197 17.47 25.23 -10.68
CA GLY A 197 18.41 25.22 -11.79
C GLY A 197 18.92 26.62 -12.15
N ASN A 198 20.23 26.79 -12.29
CA ASN A 198 20.90 28.04 -12.64
C ASN A 198 21.87 27.89 -13.84
N GLY A 199 21.81 26.77 -14.56
CA GLY A 199 22.72 26.44 -15.65
C GLY A 199 22.34 27.04 -17.01
N GLY A 200 23.10 26.64 -18.04
CA GLY A 200 22.82 26.98 -19.44
C GLY A 200 21.65 26.20 -20.03
N LEU A 201 21.36 26.40 -21.32
CA LEU A 201 20.33 25.62 -22.02
C LEU A 201 20.58 24.12 -21.87
N TYR A 202 19.52 23.38 -21.54
CA TYR A 202 19.53 21.92 -21.32
C TYR A 202 20.44 21.41 -20.18
N ALA A 203 20.84 22.25 -19.22
CA ALA A 203 21.70 21.89 -18.10
C ALA A 203 21.02 21.04 -17.00
N ARG A 204 20.36 19.95 -17.41
CA ARG A 204 19.67 18.99 -16.55
C ARG A 204 20.45 17.67 -16.51
N ASN A 205 20.70 17.16 -15.30
CA ASN A 205 21.25 15.82 -15.08
C ASN A 205 20.20 14.91 -14.43
N PHE A 206 19.99 13.73 -15.01
CA PHE A 206 19.04 12.71 -14.59
C PHE A 206 19.67 11.73 -13.60
N VAL A 207 18.99 11.54 -12.47
CA VAL A 207 19.42 10.67 -11.36
C VAL A 207 18.31 9.72 -10.97
N PHE A 208 18.65 8.52 -10.50
CA PHE A 208 17.64 7.56 -10.03
C PHE A 208 16.99 8.05 -8.74
N ALA A 209 15.65 7.92 -8.63
CA ALA A 209 14.91 8.36 -7.45
C ALA A 209 13.58 7.65 -7.16
N ARG A 210 13.15 6.66 -7.98
CA ARG A 210 11.84 6.00 -7.83
C ARG A 210 11.84 4.47 -7.72
N ASN A 211 12.29 3.75 -8.74
CA ASN A 211 12.03 2.30 -8.86
C ASN A 211 13.16 1.43 -8.30
N LEU A 212 14.28 2.04 -7.88
CA LEU A 212 15.48 1.35 -7.43
C LEU A 212 15.97 1.98 -6.11
N PRO A 213 15.33 1.66 -4.96
CA PRO A 213 15.60 2.33 -3.67
C PRO A 213 17.07 2.37 -3.25
N SER A 214 17.84 1.34 -3.59
CA SER A 214 19.29 1.28 -3.32
C SER A 214 20.09 2.39 -4.02
N LEU A 215 19.55 2.93 -5.11
CA LEU A 215 20.13 3.97 -5.98
C LEU A 215 19.50 5.36 -5.77
N HIS A 216 18.52 5.49 -4.89
CA HIS A 216 17.85 6.78 -4.63
C HIS A 216 18.76 7.80 -3.94
N PRO A 217 18.47 9.10 -4.04
CA PRO A 217 19.24 10.12 -3.35
C PRO A 217 19.32 9.85 -1.86
N LYS A 218 20.47 10.16 -1.28
CA LYS A 218 20.78 9.93 0.13
C LYS A 218 21.21 11.23 0.77
N LEU A 219 20.59 11.57 1.89
CA LEU A 219 21.00 12.68 2.75
C LEU A 219 21.72 12.10 3.97
N THR A 220 23.02 12.35 4.06
CA THR A 220 23.87 11.85 5.15
C THR A 220 24.30 13.02 6.03
N ILE A 221 23.85 13.04 7.28
CA ILE A 221 24.07 14.15 8.20
C ILE A 221 24.85 13.64 9.41
N ARG A 222 26.00 14.27 9.67
CA ARG A 222 26.79 14.08 10.88
C ARG A 222 26.57 15.30 11.78
N TYR A 223 26.31 15.08 13.05
CA TYR A 223 26.04 16.15 14.01
C TYR A 223 26.54 15.79 15.40
N LYS A 224 26.73 16.81 16.23
CA LYS A 224 27.07 16.70 17.63
C LYS A 224 25.91 17.09 18.51
N THR A 225 25.71 16.34 19.58
CA THR A 225 24.80 16.71 20.66
C THR A 225 25.56 16.79 21.96
N SER A 226 25.27 17.79 22.77
CA SER A 226 25.57 17.73 24.19
C SER A 226 24.59 16.74 24.83
N SER A 227 25.10 15.61 25.32
CA SER A 227 24.28 14.77 26.19
C SER A 227 23.91 15.59 27.43
N PRO A 228 22.64 15.62 27.88
CA PRO A 228 22.40 15.94 29.28
C PRO A 228 23.20 14.94 30.11
N SER A 229 23.86 15.44 31.17
CA SER A 229 24.56 14.61 32.15
C SER A 229 23.61 13.50 32.62
N PRO A 230 24.06 12.25 32.87
CA PRO A 230 23.16 11.21 33.34
C PRO A 230 22.50 11.67 34.64
N LEU A 231 21.20 11.94 34.59
CA LEU A 231 20.39 12.12 35.79
C LEU A 231 20.40 10.80 36.52
N ILE A 232 20.86 10.82 37.78
CA ILE A 232 20.78 9.68 38.68
C ILE A 232 19.30 9.25 38.73
N PRO A 233 18.95 7.99 38.42
CA PRO A 233 17.57 7.55 38.47
C PRO A 233 17.07 7.59 39.91
N ILE A 234 16.13 8.49 40.19
CA ILE A 234 15.35 8.48 41.42
C ILE A 234 14.39 7.29 41.35
N ILE A 235 14.53 6.36 42.29
CA ILE A 235 13.68 5.18 42.47
C ILE A 235 12.26 5.67 42.81
N PRO A 236 11.21 5.29 42.04
CA PRO A 236 9.84 5.59 42.43
C PRO A 236 9.36 4.62 43.51
N THR A 237 8.84 5.17 44.61
CA THR A 237 8.22 4.43 45.72
C THR A 237 6.88 3.82 45.27
N ILE A 238 6.72 2.51 45.43
CA ILE A 238 5.51 1.74 45.10
C ILE A 238 4.44 1.95 46.19
N PRO A 239 3.17 2.27 45.86
CA PRO A 239 2.04 2.14 46.79
C PRO A 239 1.53 0.69 46.83
N GLN A 240 1.29 0.16 48.03
CA GLN A 240 0.68 -1.16 48.28
C GLN A 240 -0.77 -1.24 47.74
N ILE A 241 -1.10 -2.36 47.10
CA ILE A 241 -2.46 -2.74 46.70
C ILE A 241 -3.01 -3.78 47.68
N LEU A 242 -4.23 -3.55 48.19
CA LEU A 242 -5.05 -4.50 48.96
C LEU A 242 -5.75 -5.52 48.03
N PRO A 243 -6.03 -6.76 48.48
CA PRO A 243 -6.76 -7.75 47.69
C PRO A 243 -8.28 -7.69 47.92
N GLY A 244 -9.08 -7.81 46.86
CA GLY A 244 -10.54 -7.89 46.99
C GLY A 244 -11.32 -8.24 45.72
N THR A 245 -11.82 -9.48 45.70
CA THR A 245 -13.06 -10.00 45.08
C THR A 245 -13.18 -10.18 43.56
N THR A 246 -13.39 -11.44 43.17
CA THR A 246 -13.79 -11.96 41.86
C THR A 246 -15.32 -11.88 41.65
N PRO A 247 -15.82 -11.56 40.44
CA PRO A 247 -17.22 -11.77 40.04
C PRO A 247 -17.43 -13.13 39.34
N PRO A 248 -18.65 -13.73 39.42
CA PRO A 248 -18.92 -15.05 38.86
C PRO A 248 -19.27 -15.01 37.35
N ALA A 249 -19.08 -16.14 36.69
CA ALA A 249 -19.34 -16.38 35.28
C ALA A 249 -20.84 -16.41 34.93
N PRO A 250 -21.27 -15.93 33.74
CA PRO A 250 -22.65 -16.07 33.31
C PRO A 250 -22.88 -17.42 32.60
N THR A 251 -23.97 -18.08 33.00
CA THR A 251 -24.54 -19.29 32.39
C THR A 251 -25.41 -18.90 31.19
N LEU A 252 -25.22 -19.56 30.05
CA LEU A 252 -26.06 -19.39 28.85
C LEU A 252 -27.16 -20.46 28.82
N THR A 253 -28.42 -20.03 28.79
CA THR A 253 -29.59 -20.88 28.56
C THR A 253 -30.08 -20.65 27.13
N ALA A 254 -30.19 -21.72 26.34
CA ALA A 254 -30.73 -21.66 24.98
C ALA A 254 -32.27 -21.79 24.99
N THR A 255 -32.95 -21.06 24.11
CA THR A 255 -34.38 -21.24 23.79
C THR A 255 -34.54 -21.25 22.25
N PRO A 256 -35.35 -22.14 21.66
CA PRO A 256 -35.39 -22.32 20.21
C PRO A 256 -36.53 -21.55 19.49
N THR A 257 -36.16 -21.01 18.32
CA THR A 257 -36.89 -20.92 17.04
C THR A 257 -38.13 -20.02 16.89
N GLU A 258 -38.02 -19.03 16.00
CA GLU A 258 -39.03 -18.76 14.96
C GLU A 258 -38.35 -18.26 13.67
N ALA A 259 -38.89 -18.65 12.51
CA ALA A 259 -38.34 -18.32 11.19
C ALA A 259 -38.69 -16.86 10.79
N PRO A 260 -37.75 -16.03 10.29
CA PRO A 260 -38.10 -14.67 9.91
C PRO A 260 -38.76 -14.61 8.53
N ALA A 261 -39.87 -13.88 8.48
CA ALA A 261 -40.61 -13.48 7.30
C ALA A 261 -39.74 -12.65 6.32
N LYS A 262 -40.12 -12.67 5.04
CA LYS A 262 -39.53 -11.85 3.97
C LYS A 262 -39.54 -10.36 4.36
N ILE A 263 -38.36 -9.78 4.58
CA ILE A 263 -38.17 -8.35 4.80
C ILE A 263 -38.18 -7.62 3.44
N PRO A 264 -38.93 -6.50 3.27
CA PRO A 264 -38.89 -5.70 2.05
C PRO A 264 -37.54 -4.97 1.90
N VAL A 265 -36.96 -4.98 0.71
CA VAL A 265 -35.65 -4.39 0.42
C VAL A 265 -35.79 -2.88 0.18
N ASN A 266 -35.26 -2.06 1.09
CA ASN A 266 -35.05 -0.62 0.87
C ASN A 266 -33.68 -0.38 0.22
N SER A 267 -33.62 0.54 -0.74
CA SER A 267 -32.48 0.78 -1.63
C SER A 267 -31.28 1.55 -1.01
N SER A 268 -31.16 1.60 0.32
CA SER A 268 -30.06 2.27 1.04
C SER A 268 -29.05 1.32 1.70
N GLN A 269 -29.31 0.01 1.73
CA GLN A 269 -28.52 -0.93 2.53
C GLN A 269 -27.33 -1.52 1.75
N ILE A 270 -26.13 -1.49 2.35
CA ILE A 270 -24.95 -2.21 1.85
C ILE A 270 -25.22 -3.72 1.89
N SER A 271 -24.98 -4.39 0.76
CA SER A 271 -25.08 -5.85 0.65
C SER A 271 -23.77 -6.53 1.06
N TYR A 272 -23.86 -7.80 1.47
CA TYR A 272 -22.69 -8.58 1.91
C TYR A 272 -22.50 -9.80 1.01
N GLY A 273 -21.26 -10.00 0.55
CA GLY A 273 -20.87 -11.10 -0.31
C GLY A 273 -19.73 -11.93 0.25
N VAL A 274 -19.48 -13.07 -0.41
CA VAL A 274 -18.32 -13.94 -0.15
C VAL A 274 -17.70 -14.37 -1.49
N ASN A 275 -16.36 -14.37 -1.57
CA ASN A 275 -15.66 -15.07 -2.63
C ASN A 275 -15.74 -16.59 -2.38
N PHE A 276 -16.50 -17.29 -3.21
CA PHE A 276 -16.79 -18.71 -3.04
C PHE A 276 -16.47 -19.48 -4.32
N SER A 277 -15.20 -19.85 -4.44
CA SER A 277 -14.64 -20.51 -5.63
C SER A 277 -14.08 -21.91 -5.35
N HIS A 278 -13.96 -22.28 -4.06
CA HIS A 278 -13.34 -23.52 -3.61
C HIS A 278 -14.27 -24.32 -2.68
N ILE A 279 -14.21 -25.65 -2.75
CA ILE A 279 -14.96 -26.55 -1.88
C ILE A 279 -14.61 -26.24 -0.42
N PRO A 280 -15.58 -26.04 0.50
CA PRO A 280 -15.32 -25.76 1.91
C PRO A 280 -14.43 -26.79 2.64
N SER A 281 -13.54 -26.31 3.50
CA SER A 281 -12.75 -27.12 4.44
C SER A 281 -12.02 -26.28 5.47
N SER A 282 -11.59 -26.95 6.54
CA SER A 282 -10.67 -26.48 7.56
C SER A 282 -9.24 -26.25 7.09
N SER A 283 -8.80 -26.78 5.94
CA SER A 283 -7.46 -26.51 5.42
C SER A 283 -7.44 -25.22 4.59
N CYS A 284 -6.34 -24.47 4.67
CA CYS A 284 -6.09 -23.28 3.85
C CYS A 284 -5.53 -23.57 2.45
N LEU A 285 -5.67 -24.81 1.99
CA LEU A 285 -5.16 -25.22 0.69
C LEU A 285 -6.19 -24.85 -0.37
N LEU A 286 -5.77 -24.13 -1.41
CA LEU A 286 -6.61 -23.82 -2.58
C LEU A 286 -6.46 -24.85 -3.69
N ASP A 287 -5.29 -25.50 -3.76
CA ASP A 287 -4.95 -26.48 -4.79
C ASP A 287 -5.86 -27.71 -4.70
N ASN A 288 -6.32 -28.19 -5.85
CA ASN A 288 -7.21 -29.35 -5.97
C ASN A 288 -8.54 -29.21 -5.21
N ARG A 289 -9.07 -27.98 -5.15
CA ARG A 289 -10.33 -27.68 -4.47
C ARG A 289 -11.30 -26.80 -5.25
N GLY A 290 -11.01 -26.45 -6.51
CA GLY A 290 -11.91 -25.61 -7.31
C GLY A 290 -13.31 -26.22 -7.38
N ILE A 291 -14.35 -25.45 -7.06
CA ILE A 291 -15.74 -25.95 -7.06
C ILE A 291 -16.06 -26.55 -8.42
N ILE A 292 -15.75 -25.85 -9.50
CA ILE A 292 -16.07 -26.31 -10.86
C ILE A 292 -15.34 -27.59 -11.25
N GLN A 293 -14.11 -27.78 -10.77
CA GLN A 293 -13.31 -28.97 -11.10
C GLN A 293 -13.89 -30.23 -10.46
N PHE A 294 -14.42 -30.11 -9.23
CA PHE A 294 -14.77 -31.25 -8.38
C PHE A 294 -16.24 -31.28 -7.93
N TYR A 295 -17.13 -30.51 -8.54
CA TYR A 295 -18.51 -30.38 -8.07
C TYR A 295 -19.30 -31.68 -8.15
N ASP A 296 -19.06 -32.45 -9.20
CA ASP A 296 -19.66 -33.75 -9.48
C ASP A 296 -19.11 -34.89 -8.60
N GLN A 297 -18.01 -34.65 -7.87
CA GLN A 297 -17.43 -35.67 -7.03
C GLN A 297 -18.31 -35.94 -5.79
N PRO A 298 -18.40 -37.21 -5.33
CA PRO A 298 -19.26 -37.59 -4.21
C PRO A 298 -19.07 -36.71 -2.97
N GLY A 299 -20.18 -36.15 -2.47
CA GLY A 299 -20.22 -35.32 -1.25
C GLY A 299 -19.75 -33.87 -1.42
N ASN A 300 -19.08 -33.49 -2.51
CA ASN A 300 -18.61 -32.12 -2.71
C ASN A 300 -19.75 -31.14 -2.92
N ARG A 301 -20.73 -31.48 -3.79
CA ARG A 301 -21.95 -30.68 -3.95
C ARG A 301 -22.69 -30.48 -2.63
N THR A 302 -22.83 -31.53 -1.81
CA THR A 302 -23.47 -31.44 -0.49
C THR A 302 -22.75 -30.44 0.43
N LYS A 303 -21.41 -30.48 0.49
CA LYS A 303 -20.63 -29.52 1.29
C LYS A 303 -20.86 -28.08 0.83
N VAL A 304 -20.87 -27.87 -0.49
CA VAL A 304 -21.12 -26.55 -1.09
C VAL A 304 -22.54 -26.07 -0.76
N LEU A 305 -23.56 -26.92 -0.92
CA LEU A 305 -24.95 -26.59 -0.58
C LEU A 305 -25.11 -26.25 0.91
N SER A 306 -24.48 -27.00 1.80
CA SER A 306 -24.49 -26.70 3.24
C SER A 306 -23.85 -25.34 3.56
N ALA A 307 -22.72 -25.02 2.91
CA ALA A 307 -22.06 -23.73 3.07
C ALA A 307 -22.91 -22.57 2.51
N LEU A 308 -23.49 -22.73 1.32
CA LEU A 308 -24.43 -21.76 0.74
C LEU A 308 -25.63 -21.52 1.67
N ALA A 309 -26.23 -22.58 2.21
CA ALA A 309 -27.35 -22.46 3.13
C ALA A 309 -26.95 -21.73 4.42
N GLU A 310 -25.79 -22.02 5.01
CA GLU A 310 -25.29 -21.30 6.19
C GLU A 310 -25.06 -19.82 5.89
N MET A 311 -24.32 -19.52 4.81
CA MET A 311 -24.06 -18.14 4.40
C MET A 311 -25.35 -17.35 4.18
N ARG A 312 -26.37 -17.95 3.54
CA ARG A 312 -27.69 -17.32 3.37
C ARG A 312 -28.37 -17.05 4.70
N ARG A 313 -28.36 -18.00 5.64
CA ARG A 313 -28.93 -17.80 6.99
C ARG A 313 -28.24 -16.68 7.76
N ARG A 314 -26.96 -16.42 7.48
CA ARG A 314 -26.20 -15.29 8.06
C ARG A 314 -26.46 -13.95 7.36
N GLY A 315 -27.27 -13.92 6.31
CA GLY A 315 -27.62 -12.69 5.59
C GLY A 315 -26.69 -12.33 4.42
N ILE A 316 -25.73 -13.18 4.06
CA ILE A 316 -24.89 -12.98 2.87
C ILE A 316 -25.75 -13.16 1.63
N SER A 317 -25.97 -12.11 0.85
CA SER A 317 -26.90 -12.10 -0.30
C SER A 317 -26.19 -12.18 -1.66
N GLU A 318 -24.87 -12.03 -1.71
CA GLU A 318 -24.08 -12.06 -2.94
C GLU A 318 -23.03 -13.18 -2.93
N ILE A 319 -22.79 -13.79 -4.09
CA ILE A 319 -21.64 -14.68 -4.32
C ILE A 319 -20.72 -14.04 -5.35
N ARG A 320 -19.45 -13.88 -4.99
CA ARG A 320 -18.38 -13.64 -5.94
C ARG A 320 -17.71 -14.97 -6.26
N PHE A 321 -17.53 -15.26 -7.54
CA PHE A 321 -16.98 -16.51 -8.01
C PHE A 321 -15.87 -16.22 -9.02
N ILE A 322 -14.65 -16.68 -8.72
CA ILE A 322 -13.52 -16.59 -9.64
C ILE A 322 -13.48 -17.84 -10.52
N PHE A 323 -13.73 -17.66 -11.81
CA PHE A 323 -13.54 -18.69 -12.83
C PHE A 323 -12.10 -18.63 -13.35
N TRP A 324 -11.22 -19.43 -12.75
CA TRP A 324 -9.85 -19.60 -13.24
C TRP A 324 -9.83 -20.49 -14.48
N TYR A 325 -9.15 -20.08 -15.54
CA TYR A 325 -9.05 -20.85 -16.78
C TYR A 325 -7.76 -20.61 -17.55
N ASP A 326 -7.35 -21.59 -18.36
CA ASP A 326 -6.26 -21.46 -19.33
C ASP A 326 -6.81 -21.70 -20.74
N PRO A 327 -6.82 -20.68 -21.63
CA PRO A 327 -7.29 -20.84 -23.00
C PRO A 327 -6.28 -21.56 -23.93
N LEU A 328 -5.01 -21.70 -23.51
CA LEU A 328 -3.92 -22.31 -24.26
C LEU A 328 -3.13 -23.32 -23.42
N PRO A 329 -3.78 -24.37 -22.89
CA PRO A 329 -3.12 -25.34 -22.02
C PRO A 329 -2.05 -26.12 -22.81
N ASN A 330 -0.87 -26.33 -22.21
CA ASN A 330 0.19 -27.11 -22.85
C ASN A 330 -0.16 -28.62 -22.83
N VAL A 331 -0.26 -29.22 -24.01
CA VAL A 331 -0.74 -30.59 -24.22
C VAL A 331 0.35 -31.68 -24.25
N THR A 332 1.62 -31.39 -23.96
CA THR A 332 2.69 -32.42 -23.96
C THR A 332 3.10 -32.95 -22.59
N THR A 333 2.63 -32.35 -21.50
CA THR A 333 2.81 -32.82 -20.11
C THR A 333 1.57 -33.52 -19.54
N LEU A 334 0.70 -34.02 -20.44
CA LEU A 334 -0.72 -34.34 -20.22
C LEU A 334 -1.15 -35.54 -19.37
N PRO A 335 -0.34 -36.51 -18.90
CA PRO A 335 -0.95 -37.64 -18.18
C PRO A 335 -1.45 -37.28 -16.77
N ASN A 336 -0.92 -36.23 -16.12
CA ASN A 336 -1.13 -35.98 -14.68
C ASN A 336 -1.60 -34.55 -14.35
N TRP A 337 -2.42 -33.95 -15.22
CA TRP A 337 -2.87 -32.55 -15.06
C TRP A 337 -3.82 -32.32 -13.87
N ASP A 338 -4.56 -33.33 -13.41
CA ASP A 338 -5.51 -33.18 -12.29
C ASP A 338 -4.82 -32.89 -10.93
N SER A 339 -3.54 -33.25 -10.78
CA SER A 339 -2.79 -33.03 -9.54
C SER A 339 -2.01 -31.72 -9.47
N ASN A 340 -1.91 -30.97 -10.58
CA ASN A 340 -1.08 -29.75 -10.70
C ASN A 340 -1.90 -28.47 -10.98
N LEU A 341 -3.23 -28.55 -10.92
CA LEU A 341 -4.14 -27.41 -11.07
C LEU A 341 -4.20 -26.60 -9.77
N LYS A 342 -3.16 -25.81 -9.55
CA LYS A 342 -3.14 -24.83 -8.47
C LYS A 342 -4.34 -23.90 -8.64
N TRP A 343 -5.14 -23.74 -7.59
CA TRP A 343 -6.30 -22.84 -7.52
C TRP A 343 -7.52 -23.18 -8.41
N GLY A 344 -7.59 -24.40 -8.96
CA GLY A 344 -8.79 -24.87 -9.68
C GLY A 344 -8.95 -24.35 -11.11
N VAL A 345 -7.83 -24.09 -11.80
CA VAL A 345 -7.82 -23.61 -13.20
C VAL A 345 -8.45 -24.64 -14.16
N ILE A 346 -9.39 -24.18 -15.00
CA ILE A 346 -10.07 -25.00 -16.00
C ILE A 346 -9.33 -24.96 -17.36
N PRO A 347 -8.96 -26.10 -17.96
CA PRO A 347 -8.31 -26.12 -19.27
C PRO A 347 -9.35 -25.89 -20.38
N ALA A 348 -9.45 -24.64 -20.85
CA ALA A 348 -10.41 -24.22 -21.88
C ALA A 348 -9.75 -24.18 -23.26
N LYS A 349 -9.23 -25.33 -23.69
CA LYS A 349 -8.49 -25.46 -24.96
C LYS A 349 -9.33 -24.93 -26.13
N ASP A 350 -8.70 -24.12 -26.99
CA ASP A 350 -9.32 -23.50 -28.17
C ASP A 350 -10.56 -22.65 -27.84
N GLY A 351 -10.64 -22.17 -26.59
CA GLY A 351 -11.75 -21.37 -26.06
C GLY A 351 -12.99 -22.19 -25.70
N VAL A 352 -12.88 -23.52 -25.59
CA VAL A 352 -13.99 -24.43 -25.29
C VAL A 352 -13.83 -25.00 -23.89
N ILE A 353 -14.85 -24.81 -23.04
CA ILE A 353 -14.89 -25.44 -21.71
C ILE A 353 -15.32 -26.91 -21.86
N PRO A 354 -14.54 -27.87 -21.35
CA PRO A 354 -14.93 -29.29 -21.36
C PRO A 354 -16.29 -29.52 -20.70
N ALA A 355 -17.09 -30.44 -21.27
CA ALA A 355 -18.48 -30.69 -20.87
C ALA A 355 -18.65 -30.95 -19.37
N LYS A 356 -17.72 -31.69 -18.74
CA LYS A 356 -17.70 -31.92 -17.29
C LYS A 356 -17.73 -30.60 -16.51
N TYR A 357 -16.76 -29.72 -16.76
CA TYR A 357 -16.63 -28.44 -16.05
C TYR A 357 -17.78 -27.49 -16.38
N ARG A 358 -18.24 -27.49 -17.63
CA ARG A 358 -19.39 -26.70 -18.06
C ARG A 358 -20.67 -27.13 -17.34
N ASN A 359 -20.91 -28.44 -17.20
CA ASN A 359 -22.04 -28.99 -16.45
C ASN A 359 -21.94 -28.65 -14.95
N ASN A 360 -20.75 -28.77 -14.36
CA ASN A 360 -20.50 -28.40 -12.97
C ASN A 360 -20.80 -26.91 -12.72
N LEU A 361 -20.37 -26.03 -13.64
CA LEU A 361 -20.68 -24.59 -13.59
C LEU A 361 -22.18 -24.31 -13.65
N ILE A 362 -22.89 -24.93 -14.59
CA ILE A 362 -24.35 -24.79 -14.69
C ILE A 362 -25.02 -25.18 -13.38
N GLN A 363 -24.66 -26.33 -12.80
CA GLN A 363 -25.27 -26.80 -11.56
C GLN A 363 -24.92 -25.91 -10.38
N TYR A 364 -23.67 -25.46 -10.25
CA TYR A 364 -23.26 -24.57 -9.17
C TYR A 364 -24.03 -23.25 -9.21
N ILE A 365 -24.18 -22.65 -10.39
CA ILE A 365 -24.93 -21.40 -10.56
C ILE A 365 -26.43 -21.59 -10.30
N LYS A 366 -27.01 -22.72 -10.73
CA LYS A 366 -28.41 -23.06 -10.38
C LYS A 366 -28.58 -23.18 -8.87
N ASP A 367 -27.65 -23.81 -8.19
CA ASP A 367 -27.70 -24.01 -6.74
C ASP A 367 -27.56 -22.67 -5.99
N ILE A 368 -26.71 -21.75 -6.45
CA ILE A 368 -26.66 -20.36 -5.95
C ILE A 368 -28.03 -19.67 -6.11
N LYS A 369 -28.65 -19.75 -7.29
CA LYS A 369 -29.98 -19.17 -7.50
C LYS A 369 -31.04 -19.80 -6.60
N GLN A 370 -31.06 -21.12 -6.49
CA GLN A 370 -32.04 -21.87 -5.67
C GLN A 370 -31.91 -21.55 -4.18
N MET A 371 -30.70 -21.28 -3.69
CA MET A 371 -30.46 -20.83 -2.31
C MET A 371 -30.90 -19.39 -2.06
N GLY A 372 -31.35 -18.66 -3.08
CA GLY A 372 -31.94 -17.33 -2.92
C GLY A 372 -30.89 -16.22 -2.74
N TYR A 373 -29.72 -16.36 -3.36
CA TYR A 373 -28.79 -15.24 -3.55
C TYR A 373 -29.35 -14.28 -4.60
N SER A 374 -29.20 -12.97 -4.38
CA SER A 374 -29.71 -11.92 -5.29
C SER A 374 -28.73 -11.55 -6.40
N THR A 375 -27.44 -11.75 -6.15
CA THR A 375 -26.35 -11.32 -7.03
C THR A 375 -25.29 -12.40 -7.20
N LEU A 376 -24.85 -12.59 -8.44
CA LEU A 376 -23.66 -13.37 -8.79
C LEU A 376 -22.64 -12.48 -9.50
N ASN A 377 -21.47 -12.28 -8.90
CA ASN A 377 -20.33 -11.59 -9.51
C ASN A 377 -19.38 -12.67 -10.06
N VAL A 378 -19.28 -12.81 -11.38
CA VAL A 378 -18.34 -13.74 -12.02
C VAL A 378 -17.07 -12.98 -12.38
N SER A 379 -15.98 -13.28 -11.67
CA SER A 379 -14.65 -12.75 -11.95
C SER A 379 -13.84 -13.78 -12.73
N PHE A 380 -13.18 -13.35 -13.79
CA PHE A 380 -12.36 -14.23 -14.61
C PHE A 380 -10.91 -14.17 -14.17
N GLY A 381 -10.27 -15.33 -14.09
CA GLY A 381 -8.83 -15.43 -13.79
C GLY A 381 -8.12 -16.18 -14.91
N ILE A 382 -7.52 -15.44 -15.86
CA ILE A 382 -6.77 -16.08 -16.95
C ILE A 382 -5.41 -16.56 -16.44
N SER A 383 -5.02 -17.77 -16.82
CA SER A 383 -3.79 -18.44 -16.39
C SER A 383 -2.87 -18.79 -17.56
N GLY A 384 -1.68 -19.30 -17.23
CA GLY A 384 -0.71 -19.76 -18.22
C GLY A 384 -0.18 -18.63 -19.10
N VAL A 385 0.02 -18.96 -20.39
CA VAL A 385 0.51 -18.04 -21.42
C VAL A 385 -0.57 -17.08 -21.93
N GLY A 386 -1.82 -17.27 -21.53
CA GLY A 386 -2.91 -16.33 -21.81
C GLY A 386 -2.94 -15.14 -20.86
N ASN A 387 -2.26 -15.22 -19.71
CA ASN A 387 -2.29 -14.17 -18.71
C ASN A 387 -1.30 -13.03 -19.08
N PRO A 388 -1.79 -11.80 -19.33
CA PRO A 388 -0.93 -10.67 -19.71
C PRO A 388 -0.07 -10.12 -18.56
N THR A 389 -0.29 -10.52 -17.30
CA THR A 389 0.48 -10.07 -16.12
C THR A 389 1.45 -11.12 -15.59
N ASN A 390 1.54 -12.30 -16.23
CA ASN A 390 2.24 -13.45 -15.66
C ASN A 390 3.77 -13.35 -15.81
N ILE A 391 4.40 -12.67 -14.85
CA ILE A 391 5.87 -12.53 -14.75
C ILE A 391 6.54 -13.89 -14.45
N SER A 392 5.83 -14.82 -13.80
CA SER A 392 6.33 -16.15 -13.40
C SER A 392 6.69 -17.08 -14.57
N VAL A 393 6.16 -16.83 -15.77
CA VAL A 393 6.52 -17.54 -17.01
C VAL A 393 7.44 -16.73 -17.92
N GLY A 394 7.84 -15.52 -17.48
CA GLY A 394 8.57 -14.53 -18.26
C GLY A 394 7.65 -13.63 -19.10
N ALA A 395 7.95 -12.33 -19.18
CA ALA A 395 7.15 -11.34 -19.91
C ALA A 395 6.99 -11.64 -21.42
N ASP A 396 7.87 -12.46 -21.98
CA ASP A 396 7.83 -12.92 -23.37
C ASP A 396 6.91 -14.13 -23.59
N ALA A 397 6.37 -14.73 -22.52
CA ALA A 397 5.52 -15.90 -22.61
C ALA A 397 4.05 -15.57 -22.87
N TYR A 398 3.61 -14.31 -22.70
CA TYR A 398 2.24 -13.92 -23.03
C TYR A 398 1.98 -14.05 -24.53
N LYS A 399 0.88 -14.73 -24.89
CA LYS A 399 0.45 -14.96 -26.28
C LYS A 399 -0.83 -14.18 -26.58
N PRO A 400 -0.77 -13.07 -27.34
CA PRO A 400 -1.95 -12.30 -27.75
C PRO A 400 -3.00 -13.13 -28.51
N ALA A 401 -2.60 -14.22 -29.16
CA ALA A 401 -3.51 -15.18 -29.79
C ALA A 401 -4.51 -15.82 -28.81
N SER A 402 -4.29 -15.72 -27.50
CA SER A 402 -5.24 -16.15 -26.46
C SER A 402 -6.50 -15.28 -26.36
N ILE A 403 -6.47 -14.01 -26.80
CA ILE A 403 -7.60 -13.07 -26.68
C ILE A 403 -8.89 -13.61 -27.30
N PRO A 404 -8.94 -14.03 -28.58
CA PRO A 404 -10.18 -14.57 -29.16
C PRO A 404 -10.64 -15.87 -28.49
N LEU A 405 -9.73 -16.63 -27.88
CA LEU A 405 -10.08 -17.86 -27.16
C LEU A 405 -10.66 -17.55 -25.78
N ALA A 406 -10.04 -16.63 -25.05
CA ALA A 406 -10.55 -16.06 -23.80
C ALA A 406 -11.95 -15.47 -23.99
N TRP A 407 -12.16 -14.76 -25.11
CA TRP A 407 -13.46 -14.22 -25.45
C TRP A 407 -14.55 -15.29 -25.56
N LYS A 408 -14.29 -16.40 -26.25
CA LYS A 408 -15.25 -17.53 -26.34
C LYS A 408 -15.61 -18.10 -24.97
N VAL A 409 -14.63 -18.23 -24.07
CA VAL A 409 -14.86 -18.68 -22.69
C VAL A 409 -15.76 -17.70 -21.94
N ILE A 410 -15.48 -16.39 -22.04
CA ILE A 410 -16.27 -15.34 -21.39
C ILE A 410 -17.72 -15.35 -21.91
N GLN A 411 -17.91 -15.50 -23.23
CA GLN A 411 -19.25 -15.60 -23.83
C GLN A 411 -20.04 -16.79 -23.26
N ASP A 412 -19.44 -17.99 -23.21
CA ASP A 412 -20.12 -19.19 -22.71
C ASP A 412 -20.44 -19.08 -21.21
N VAL A 413 -19.48 -18.67 -20.39
CA VAL A 413 -19.69 -18.50 -18.94
C VAL A 413 -20.72 -17.41 -18.64
N ARG A 414 -20.67 -16.27 -19.34
CA ARG A 414 -21.68 -15.21 -19.18
C ARG A 414 -23.07 -15.72 -19.59
N ALA A 415 -23.18 -16.44 -20.71
CA ALA A 415 -24.46 -17.00 -21.15
C ALA A 415 -25.04 -17.97 -20.10
N ILE A 416 -24.20 -18.84 -19.53
CA ILE A 416 -24.59 -19.74 -18.43
C ILE A 416 -25.04 -18.93 -17.22
N ALA A 417 -24.27 -17.94 -16.78
CA ALA A 417 -24.57 -17.12 -15.61
C ALA A 417 -25.90 -16.34 -15.77
N LYS A 418 -26.13 -15.71 -16.93
CA LYS A 418 -27.36 -14.98 -17.21
C LYS A 418 -28.58 -15.90 -17.35
N THR A 419 -28.40 -17.13 -17.87
CA THR A 419 -29.49 -18.08 -18.05
C THR A 419 -29.90 -18.74 -16.73
N TYR A 420 -28.91 -19.17 -15.94
CA TYR A 420 -29.16 -20.05 -14.78
C TYR A 420 -28.98 -19.35 -13.43
N GLY A 421 -28.39 -18.16 -13.40
CA GLY A 421 -28.04 -17.46 -12.17
C GLY A 421 -29.15 -16.58 -11.58
N PRO A 422 -28.82 -15.86 -10.49
CA PRO A 422 -29.65 -14.83 -9.88
C PRO A 422 -30.06 -13.72 -10.86
N SER A 423 -30.98 -12.86 -10.41
CA SER A 423 -31.48 -11.72 -11.21
C SER A 423 -30.37 -10.74 -11.58
N THR A 424 -29.39 -10.55 -10.70
CA THR A 424 -28.24 -9.67 -10.96
C THR A 424 -27.02 -10.53 -11.22
N VAL A 425 -26.42 -10.35 -12.40
CA VAL A 425 -25.14 -10.95 -12.77
C VAL A 425 -24.20 -9.84 -13.21
N ARG A 426 -23.05 -9.75 -12.56
CA ARG A 426 -21.95 -8.83 -12.87
C ARG A 426 -20.75 -9.62 -13.37
N ILE A 427 -19.99 -9.05 -14.29
CA ILE A 427 -18.82 -9.67 -14.92
C ILE A 427 -17.58 -8.83 -14.61
N ASP A 428 -16.58 -9.44 -13.98
CA ASP A 428 -15.25 -8.88 -13.89
C ASP A 428 -14.35 -9.62 -14.89
N LEU A 429 -13.91 -8.93 -15.95
CA LEU A 429 -13.20 -9.55 -17.06
C LEU A 429 -11.82 -10.06 -16.71
N ASN A 430 -11.21 -9.54 -15.63
CA ASN A 430 -9.97 -10.08 -15.12
C ASN A 430 -9.70 -9.67 -13.68
N ASN A 431 -9.59 -10.65 -12.80
CA ASN A 431 -9.34 -10.46 -11.38
C ASN A 431 -8.06 -9.65 -11.14
N GLU A 432 -8.17 -8.58 -10.36
CA GLU A 432 -7.05 -7.77 -9.84
C GLU A 432 -6.11 -7.14 -10.88
N SER A 433 -6.58 -6.98 -12.12
CA SER A 433 -5.65 -6.68 -13.21
C SER A 433 -5.84 -5.30 -13.83
N ALA A 434 -6.57 -4.36 -13.21
CA ALA A 434 -6.70 -3.03 -13.79
C ALA A 434 -5.33 -2.36 -14.04
N PRO A 435 -5.18 -1.62 -15.15
CA PRO A 435 -3.96 -0.89 -15.44
C PRO A 435 -3.72 0.17 -14.36
N SER A 436 -2.45 0.33 -13.98
CA SER A 436 -2.04 1.37 -13.04
C SER A 436 -1.75 2.69 -13.77
N SER A 437 -1.91 3.82 -13.08
CA SER A 437 -1.43 5.11 -13.57
C SER A 437 0.11 5.25 -13.56
N TRP A 438 0.82 4.35 -12.88
CA TRP A 438 2.27 4.42 -12.61
C TRP A 438 3.11 3.54 -13.54
N THR A 439 2.46 2.84 -14.44
CA THR A 439 3.04 1.68 -15.08
C THR A 439 3.47 1.97 -16.53
N GLY A 440 4.79 1.96 -16.77
CA GLY A 440 5.43 2.16 -18.09
C GLY A 440 6.44 1.07 -18.50
N SER A 441 5.99 -0.19 -18.68
CA SER A 441 6.83 -1.29 -19.20
C SER A 441 6.09 -2.11 -20.27
N LYS A 442 6.80 -3.05 -20.91
CA LYS A 442 6.28 -3.93 -21.98
C LYS A 442 5.06 -4.75 -21.53
N GLU A 443 5.10 -5.26 -20.30
CA GLU A 443 4.04 -6.04 -19.66
C GLU A 443 2.74 -5.23 -19.56
N LEU A 444 2.85 -3.91 -19.42
CA LEU A 444 1.70 -3.04 -19.27
C LEU A 444 1.10 -2.66 -20.60
N GLN A 445 1.92 -2.58 -21.64
CA GLN A 445 1.42 -2.49 -22.99
C GLN A 445 0.67 -3.77 -23.38
N GLN A 446 1.21 -4.95 -23.05
CA GLN A 446 0.52 -6.23 -23.23
C GLN A 446 -0.81 -6.28 -22.48
N LEU A 447 -0.81 -5.84 -21.21
CA LEU A 447 -1.99 -5.72 -20.37
C LEU A 447 -3.05 -4.80 -20.98
N TYR A 448 -2.62 -3.60 -21.38
CA TYR A 448 -3.47 -2.60 -22.01
C TYR A 448 -4.08 -3.11 -23.32
N ASP A 449 -3.27 -3.73 -24.18
CA ASP A 449 -3.75 -4.27 -25.46
C ASP A 449 -4.71 -5.44 -25.27
N HIS A 450 -4.42 -6.33 -24.32
CA HIS A 450 -5.31 -7.42 -23.94
C HIS A 450 -6.69 -6.91 -23.50
N TYR A 451 -6.73 -5.95 -22.57
CA TYR A 451 -8.00 -5.42 -22.08
C TYR A 451 -8.71 -4.54 -23.07
N ARG A 452 -7.99 -3.72 -23.83
CA ARG A 452 -8.61 -2.94 -24.92
C ARG A 452 -9.36 -3.88 -25.85
N ALA A 453 -8.75 -5.01 -26.23
CA ALA A 453 -9.40 -5.98 -27.10
C ALA A 453 -10.59 -6.68 -26.43
N LEU A 454 -10.42 -7.28 -25.25
CA LEU A 454 -11.50 -8.01 -24.58
C LEU A 454 -12.67 -7.12 -24.17
N PHE A 455 -12.39 -5.94 -23.61
CA PHE A 455 -13.44 -5.02 -23.17
C PHE A 455 -14.18 -4.43 -24.37
N SER A 456 -13.50 -4.15 -25.48
CA SER A 456 -14.16 -3.72 -26.73
C SER A 456 -15.09 -4.80 -27.27
N LEU A 457 -14.64 -6.07 -27.29
CA LEU A 457 -15.47 -7.21 -27.69
C LEU A 457 -16.69 -7.35 -26.79
N TYR A 458 -16.51 -7.24 -25.47
CA TYR A 458 -17.59 -7.32 -24.52
C TYR A 458 -18.62 -6.21 -24.71
N VAL A 459 -18.17 -4.95 -24.73
CA VAL A 459 -19.08 -3.80 -24.82
C VAL A 459 -19.80 -3.78 -26.16
N LYS A 460 -19.14 -4.21 -27.24
CA LYS A 460 -19.79 -4.38 -28.54
C LYS A 460 -20.98 -5.34 -28.49
N ASP A 461 -20.82 -6.49 -27.84
CA ASP A 461 -21.84 -7.53 -27.83
C ASP A 461 -22.89 -7.35 -26.72
N TYR A 462 -22.52 -6.74 -25.58
CA TYR A 462 -23.33 -6.73 -24.36
C TYR A 462 -23.49 -5.37 -23.67
N GLY A 463 -22.79 -4.32 -24.11
CA GLY A 463 -22.74 -3.01 -23.44
C GLY A 463 -21.82 -2.99 -22.20
N SER A 464 -21.77 -1.85 -21.50
CA SER A 464 -20.87 -1.62 -20.35
C SER A 464 -21.55 -1.71 -18.97
N ASN A 465 -22.84 -2.07 -18.92
CA ASN A 465 -23.65 -1.94 -17.69
C ASN A 465 -23.35 -3.00 -16.63
N ASP A 466 -22.90 -4.18 -17.03
CA ASP A 466 -22.68 -5.34 -16.15
C ASP A 466 -21.24 -5.85 -16.17
N VAL A 467 -20.29 -5.01 -16.60
CA VAL A 467 -18.89 -5.39 -16.77
C VAL A 467 -17.93 -4.41 -16.11
N THR A 468 -16.84 -4.93 -15.56
CA THR A 468 -15.74 -4.15 -14.98
C THR A 468 -14.40 -4.89 -15.12
N ILE A 469 -13.33 -4.28 -14.62
CA ILE A 469 -12.06 -4.95 -14.30
C ILE A 469 -11.75 -4.64 -12.83
N SER A 470 -11.63 -5.65 -11.98
CA SER A 470 -11.31 -5.47 -10.57
C SER A 470 -9.82 -5.16 -10.35
N TYR A 471 -9.50 -4.59 -9.19
CA TYR A 471 -8.12 -4.24 -8.83
C TYR A 471 -7.87 -4.15 -7.34
N TYR A 472 -6.67 -4.57 -6.95
CA TYR A 472 -6.14 -4.28 -5.63
C TYR A 472 -5.65 -2.84 -5.55
N GLU A 473 -6.27 -2.02 -4.69
CA GLU A 473 -5.94 -0.60 -4.58
C GLU A 473 -4.82 -0.36 -3.54
N ASN A 474 -3.57 -0.57 -3.96
CA ASN A 474 -2.37 -0.36 -3.15
C ASN A 474 -1.49 0.81 -3.62
N GLU A 475 -1.94 1.58 -4.61
CA GLU A 475 -1.13 2.57 -5.34
C GLU A 475 -1.66 3.99 -5.17
N TRP A 476 -2.18 4.32 -3.98
CA TRP A 476 -2.69 5.66 -3.68
C TRP A 476 -3.82 6.10 -4.64
N ALA A 477 -4.77 5.20 -4.93
CA ALA A 477 -5.82 5.38 -5.95
C ALA A 477 -5.29 5.40 -7.41
N GLY A 478 -4.05 4.96 -7.62
CA GLY A 478 -3.42 4.88 -8.93
C GLY A 478 -4.04 3.83 -9.85
N LYS A 479 -4.59 2.74 -9.29
CA LYS A 479 -5.32 1.74 -10.08
C LYS A 479 -6.68 2.27 -10.52
N THR A 480 -7.42 2.93 -9.62
CA THR A 480 -8.66 3.64 -9.95
C THR A 480 -8.43 4.66 -11.07
N ARG A 481 -7.41 5.52 -10.94
CA ARG A 481 -7.06 6.51 -11.95
C ARG A 481 -6.63 5.88 -13.27
N GLY A 482 -5.78 4.86 -13.20
CA GLY A 482 -5.29 4.14 -14.38
C GLY A 482 -6.44 3.49 -15.17
N LEU A 483 -7.41 2.89 -14.48
CA LEU A 483 -8.59 2.31 -15.10
C LEU A 483 -9.48 3.36 -15.77
N ILE A 484 -9.77 4.48 -15.09
CA ILE A 484 -10.54 5.58 -15.68
C ILE A 484 -9.82 6.14 -16.92
N GLY A 485 -8.51 6.37 -16.82
CA GLY A 485 -7.68 6.84 -17.93
C GLY A 485 -7.66 5.86 -19.10
N PHE A 486 -7.68 4.55 -18.83
CA PHE A 486 -7.82 3.52 -19.87
C PHE A 486 -9.12 3.67 -20.66
N PHE A 487 -10.26 3.82 -20.00
CA PHE A 487 -11.55 4.01 -20.68
C PHE A 487 -11.61 5.31 -21.47
N GLN A 488 -11.14 6.42 -20.88
CA GLN A 488 -11.07 7.72 -21.56
C GLN A 488 -10.18 7.67 -22.81
N LYS A 489 -9.00 7.04 -22.71
CA LYS A 489 -8.03 6.98 -23.82
C LYS A 489 -8.47 6.03 -24.93
N THR A 490 -9.16 4.94 -24.60
CA THR A 490 -9.66 3.98 -25.59
C THR A 490 -10.97 4.41 -26.24
N GLY A 491 -11.73 5.32 -25.61
CA GLY A 491 -13.08 5.69 -26.04
C GLY A 491 -14.12 4.61 -25.75
N ILE A 492 -13.76 3.56 -25.02
CA ILE A 492 -14.69 2.52 -24.57
C ILE A 492 -15.57 3.12 -23.47
N PRO A 493 -16.91 2.91 -23.51
CA PRO A 493 -17.81 3.36 -22.45
C PRO A 493 -17.37 2.93 -21.05
N MET A 494 -17.42 3.87 -20.10
CA MET A 494 -17.10 3.61 -18.68
C MET A 494 -18.01 2.51 -18.11
N PRO A 495 -17.49 1.63 -17.23
CA PRO A 495 -18.33 0.68 -16.50
C PRO A 495 -19.29 1.42 -15.57
N LYS A 496 -20.45 0.80 -15.30
CA LYS A 496 -21.44 1.34 -14.35
C LYS A 496 -20.94 1.33 -12.89
N TYR A 497 -19.98 0.46 -12.57
CA TYR A 497 -19.45 0.26 -11.23
C TYR A 497 -17.95 -0.01 -11.25
N PHE A 498 -17.29 0.36 -10.17
CA PHE A 498 -15.88 0.07 -9.90
C PHE A 498 -15.79 -1.01 -8.83
N GLU A 499 -15.04 -2.08 -9.11
CA GLU A 499 -14.77 -3.15 -8.14
C GLU A 499 -13.35 -3.02 -7.60
N ILE A 500 -13.23 -2.68 -6.33
CA ILE A 500 -11.95 -2.47 -5.64
C ILE A 500 -11.72 -3.57 -4.61
N HIS A 501 -10.48 -4.02 -4.46
CA HIS A 501 -10.09 -4.91 -3.37
C HIS A 501 -9.33 -4.10 -2.32
N LEU A 502 -9.71 -4.27 -1.06
CA LEU A 502 -9.17 -3.53 0.07
C LEU A 502 -8.44 -4.46 1.02
N TYR A 503 -7.11 -4.41 0.96
CA TYR A 503 -6.20 -5.06 1.90
C TYR A 503 -5.27 -4.02 2.52
N SER A 504 -4.57 -4.41 3.58
CA SER A 504 -3.63 -3.51 4.25
C SER A 504 -2.56 -3.08 3.25
N PRO A 505 -2.42 -1.77 2.96
CA PRO A 505 -1.42 -1.28 2.03
C PRO A 505 -0.01 -1.52 2.59
N PRO A 506 1.04 -1.48 1.77
CA PRO A 506 2.44 -1.62 2.23
C PRO A 506 2.94 -0.45 3.11
N ILE A 507 2.03 0.41 3.61
CA ILE A 507 2.34 1.60 4.40
C ILE A 507 2.38 1.23 5.89
N PRO A 508 3.47 1.53 6.62
CA PRO A 508 3.52 1.35 8.07
C PRO A 508 2.42 2.17 8.76
N GLY A 509 1.53 1.52 9.51
CA GLY A 509 0.47 2.20 10.27
C GLY A 509 -0.69 1.28 10.66
N PRO A 510 -1.63 1.76 11.48
CA PRO A 510 -2.82 0.99 11.85
C PRO A 510 -3.71 0.70 10.63
N ILE A 511 -4.22 -0.53 10.52
CA ILE A 511 -5.15 -0.99 9.47
C ILE A 511 -6.31 0.00 9.29
N LEU A 512 -6.90 0.46 10.39
CA LEU A 512 -8.06 1.36 10.39
C LEU A 512 -7.78 2.68 9.64
N THR A 513 -6.63 3.30 9.89
CA THR A 513 -6.24 4.56 9.23
C THR A 513 -5.98 4.35 7.75
N ASN A 514 -5.28 3.27 7.40
CA ASN A 514 -4.88 2.97 6.03
C ASN A 514 -6.06 2.68 5.10
N PHE A 515 -7.08 1.96 5.58
CA PHE A 515 -8.29 1.65 4.82
C PHE A 515 -9.12 2.91 4.55
N ALA A 516 -9.36 3.72 5.58
CA ALA A 516 -10.10 4.98 5.43
C ALA A 516 -9.39 5.94 4.45
N LEU A 517 -8.06 6.05 4.54
CA LEU A 517 -7.27 6.84 3.59
C LEU A 517 -7.38 6.31 2.15
N THR A 518 -7.41 4.99 1.96
CA THR A 518 -7.57 4.40 0.62
C THR A 518 -8.92 4.78 0.02
N LEU A 519 -10.01 4.67 0.80
CA LEU A 519 -11.34 5.09 0.37
C LEU A 519 -11.41 6.58 0.03
N GLN A 520 -10.84 7.45 0.87
CA GLN A 520 -10.76 8.90 0.60
C GLN A 520 -9.98 9.25 -0.68
N ARG A 521 -8.94 8.47 -1.00
CA ARG A 521 -8.17 8.66 -2.25
C ARG A 521 -8.98 8.21 -3.47
N VAL A 522 -9.66 7.06 -3.39
CA VAL A 522 -10.56 6.60 -4.46
C VAL A 522 -11.66 7.62 -4.69
N GLU A 523 -12.26 8.15 -3.62
CA GLU A 523 -13.23 9.23 -3.68
C GLU A 523 -12.70 10.48 -4.38
N THR A 524 -11.49 10.91 -4.02
CA THR A 524 -10.84 12.07 -4.62
C THR A 524 -10.69 11.88 -6.14
N VAL A 525 -10.25 10.69 -6.57
CA VAL A 525 -10.13 10.35 -7.99
C VAL A 525 -11.51 10.35 -8.67
N LEU A 526 -12.52 9.71 -8.09
CA LEU A 526 -13.86 9.70 -8.70
C LEU A 526 -14.49 11.10 -8.74
N LYS A 527 -14.26 11.95 -7.73
CA LYS A 527 -14.65 13.37 -7.75
C LYS A 527 -14.00 14.12 -8.91
N GLU A 528 -12.70 13.96 -9.10
CA GLU A 528 -11.95 14.61 -10.17
C GLU A 528 -12.51 14.30 -11.57
N PHE A 529 -12.94 13.06 -11.79
CA PHE A 529 -13.48 12.63 -13.07
C PHE A 529 -15.01 12.77 -13.18
N ASN A 530 -15.67 13.42 -12.22
CA ASN A 530 -17.13 13.55 -12.16
C ASN A 530 -17.89 12.20 -12.14
N LEU A 531 -17.30 11.22 -11.44
CA LEU A 531 -17.77 9.84 -11.33
C LEU A 531 -18.16 9.46 -9.89
N LEU A 532 -18.24 10.42 -8.96
CA LEU A 532 -18.54 10.17 -7.55
C LEU A 532 -19.87 9.40 -7.32
N GLY A 533 -20.86 9.59 -8.21
CA GLY A 533 -22.14 8.86 -8.16
C GLY A 533 -22.09 7.40 -8.61
N SER A 534 -20.94 6.93 -9.13
CA SER A 534 -20.76 5.55 -9.58
C SER A 534 -20.82 4.58 -8.41
N GLU A 535 -21.32 3.37 -8.67
CA GLU A 535 -21.32 2.31 -7.66
C GLU A 535 -19.89 1.85 -7.38
N VAL A 536 -19.55 1.71 -6.11
CA VAL A 536 -18.30 1.09 -5.66
C VAL A 536 -18.60 -0.22 -4.96
N ILE A 537 -18.00 -1.28 -5.47
CA ILE A 537 -18.05 -2.63 -4.89
C ILE A 537 -16.71 -2.88 -4.22
N ILE A 538 -16.72 -3.19 -2.93
CA ILE A 538 -15.53 -3.75 -2.26
C ILE A 538 -15.56 -5.25 -2.55
N GLY A 539 -14.94 -5.65 -3.66
CA GLY A 539 -15.01 -6.99 -4.24
C GLY A 539 -14.24 -8.04 -3.43
N GLU A 540 -13.23 -7.60 -2.69
CA GLU A 540 -12.53 -8.43 -1.71
C GLU A 540 -12.02 -7.58 -0.53
N THR A 541 -12.17 -8.11 0.69
CA THR A 541 -11.55 -7.61 1.92
C THR A 541 -11.67 -8.65 3.04
N TYR A 542 -10.93 -8.49 4.14
CA TYR A 542 -10.85 -9.49 5.22
C TYR A 542 -12.22 -9.89 5.79
N HIS A 543 -12.42 -11.19 6.00
CA HIS A 543 -13.68 -11.71 6.51
C HIS A 543 -14.01 -11.17 7.91
N ASN A 544 -15.24 -10.68 8.07
CA ASN A 544 -15.84 -10.23 9.33
C ASN A 544 -14.91 -9.37 10.22
N ASN A 545 -14.07 -8.54 9.61
CA ASN A 545 -13.03 -7.83 10.32
C ASN A 545 -13.54 -6.52 10.91
N ASP A 546 -13.41 -6.35 12.22
CA ASP A 546 -13.90 -5.20 12.97
C ASP A 546 -13.19 -3.90 12.60
N GLN A 547 -11.88 -3.92 12.36
CA GLN A 547 -11.09 -2.75 11.97
C GLN A 547 -11.47 -2.27 10.57
N VAL A 548 -11.67 -3.21 9.62
CA VAL A 548 -12.15 -2.88 8.28
C VAL A 548 -13.56 -2.30 8.32
N ALA A 549 -14.48 -2.95 9.05
CA ALA A 549 -15.85 -2.48 9.20
C ALA A 549 -15.93 -1.08 9.82
N GLN A 550 -15.11 -0.81 10.85
CA GLN A 550 -14.97 0.51 11.45
C GLN A 550 -14.37 1.53 10.49
N ALA A 551 -13.36 1.16 9.70
CA ALA A 551 -12.74 2.07 8.74
C ALA A 551 -13.75 2.52 7.67
N ILE A 552 -14.53 1.59 7.11
CA ILE A 552 -15.61 1.90 6.15
C ILE A 552 -16.66 2.80 6.83
N ARG A 553 -17.09 2.47 8.05
CA ARG A 553 -18.07 3.28 8.80
C ARG A 553 -17.58 4.71 9.04
N ASN A 554 -16.34 4.86 9.51
CA ASN A 554 -15.76 6.16 9.84
C ASN A 554 -15.61 7.03 8.60
N TYR A 555 -15.21 6.41 7.49
CA TYR A 555 -15.19 7.04 6.18
C TYR A 555 -16.59 7.55 5.77
N LEU A 556 -17.61 6.69 5.81
CA LEU A 556 -18.99 7.04 5.45
C LEU A 556 -19.61 8.13 6.36
N LYS A 557 -19.23 8.20 7.64
CA LYS A 557 -19.69 9.24 8.57
C LYS A 557 -19.01 10.60 8.36
N GLY A 558 -17.78 10.59 7.86
CA GLY A 558 -16.91 11.76 7.87
C GLY A 558 -17.09 12.70 6.68
N ASP A 559 -17.77 12.27 5.62
CA ASP A 559 -17.91 13.06 4.39
C ASP A 559 -19.38 13.44 4.11
N SER A 560 -19.56 14.63 3.55
CA SER A 560 -20.86 15.16 3.09
C SER A 560 -21.38 14.49 1.81
N ALA A 561 -20.50 13.86 1.02
CA ALA A 561 -20.85 13.14 -0.20
C ALA A 561 -19.92 11.92 -0.42
N PRO A 562 -20.03 10.87 0.43
CA PRO A 562 -19.12 9.74 0.38
C PRO A 562 -19.31 8.89 -0.88
N LEU A 563 -18.34 8.00 -1.15
CA LEU A 563 -18.46 6.96 -2.16
C LEU A 563 -19.77 6.17 -1.99
N ARG A 564 -20.44 5.87 -3.11
CA ARG A 564 -21.64 5.02 -3.14
C ARG A 564 -21.23 3.54 -3.05
N ILE A 565 -20.78 3.13 -1.86
CA ILE A 565 -20.42 1.74 -1.57
C ILE A 565 -21.70 0.90 -1.48
N THR A 566 -21.86 -0.09 -2.36
CA THR A 566 -23.10 -0.90 -2.43
C THR A 566 -22.90 -2.35 -1.97
N ASN A 567 -21.66 -2.82 -1.91
CA ASN A 567 -21.35 -4.19 -1.55
C ASN A 567 -19.98 -4.31 -0.85
N VAL A 568 -19.91 -5.22 0.12
CA VAL A 568 -18.65 -5.66 0.75
C VAL A 568 -18.57 -7.18 0.67
N THR A 569 -17.55 -7.69 0.00
CA THR A 569 -17.33 -9.12 -0.21
C THR A 569 -16.13 -9.63 0.58
N SER A 570 -16.33 -10.68 1.38
CA SER A 570 -15.30 -11.29 2.22
C SER A 570 -14.36 -12.20 1.42
N TRP A 571 -13.06 -11.92 1.50
CA TRP A 571 -11.91 -12.73 1.08
C TRP A 571 -10.62 -12.01 1.46
N PRO A 572 -9.59 -12.65 2.05
CA PRO A 572 -9.55 -14.00 2.63
C PRO A 572 -10.08 -13.99 4.07
N ILE A 573 -9.89 -15.09 4.82
CA ILE A 573 -10.37 -15.19 6.21
C ILE A 573 -9.79 -14.12 7.14
N ASP A 574 -8.48 -13.83 7.04
CA ASP A 574 -7.81 -12.79 7.83
C ASP A 574 -6.46 -12.39 7.19
N PRO A 575 -5.81 -11.31 7.67
CA PRO A 575 -4.53 -10.83 7.12
C PRO A 575 -3.34 -11.79 7.29
N ALA A 576 -3.31 -12.61 8.34
CA ALA A 576 -2.26 -13.59 8.59
C ALA A 576 -2.38 -14.83 7.69
N ASN A 577 -3.57 -15.02 7.11
CA ASN A 577 -3.98 -16.19 6.36
C ASN A 577 -4.43 -15.84 4.92
N PRO A 578 -3.55 -15.23 4.10
CA PRO A 578 -3.92 -14.61 2.82
C PRO A 578 -4.36 -15.60 1.73
N LYS A 579 -4.22 -16.91 1.95
CA LYS A 579 -4.60 -17.98 1.01
C LYS A 579 -5.75 -18.85 1.51
N CYS A 580 -6.32 -18.53 2.66
CA CYS A 580 -7.40 -19.34 3.23
C CYS A 580 -8.74 -18.89 2.66
N HIS A 581 -9.43 -19.80 1.97
CA HIS A 581 -10.82 -19.60 1.61
C HIS A 581 -11.70 -19.53 2.85
N LEU A 582 -12.88 -18.93 2.68
CA LEU A 582 -13.79 -18.78 3.80
C LEU A 582 -14.36 -20.12 4.28
N SER A 583 -14.38 -20.32 5.59
CA SER A 583 -14.97 -21.48 6.25
C SER A 583 -16.01 -21.05 7.29
N ALA A 584 -16.81 -22.01 7.77
CA ALA A 584 -17.78 -21.75 8.83
C ALA A 584 -17.09 -21.11 10.05
N PRO A 585 -17.75 -20.16 10.75
CA PRO A 585 -19.20 -19.91 10.75
C PRO A 585 -19.74 -18.88 9.75
N TYR A 586 -18.95 -18.40 8.77
CA TYR A 586 -19.41 -17.43 7.75
C TYR A 586 -20.10 -16.17 8.32
N SER A 587 -19.65 -15.71 9.49
CA SER A 587 -20.26 -14.58 10.18
C SER A 587 -20.03 -13.26 9.44
N ILE A 588 -21.00 -12.35 9.49
CA ILE A 588 -20.87 -10.97 9.00
C ILE A 588 -21.25 -9.97 10.09
N ASP A 589 -21.24 -10.41 11.36
CA ASP A 589 -21.78 -9.66 12.50
C ASP A 589 -21.07 -8.32 12.70
N GLN A 590 -19.75 -8.26 12.49
CA GLN A 590 -19.00 -7.00 12.57
C GLN A 590 -19.45 -6.04 11.47
N TYR A 591 -19.53 -6.52 10.23
CA TYR A 591 -20.00 -5.70 9.12
C TYR A 591 -21.44 -5.23 9.29
N GLN A 592 -22.34 -6.07 9.80
CA GLN A 592 -23.71 -5.69 10.12
C GLN A 592 -23.76 -4.67 11.26
N THR A 593 -22.98 -4.86 12.32
CA THR A 593 -22.94 -3.96 13.49
C THR A 593 -22.46 -2.56 13.11
N TYR A 594 -21.45 -2.47 12.25
CA TYR A 594 -20.88 -1.17 11.88
C TYR A 594 -21.58 -0.51 10.68
N LEU A 595 -22.08 -1.29 9.71
CA LEU A 595 -22.59 -0.77 8.43
C LEU A 595 -24.11 -0.94 8.25
N GLY A 596 -24.79 -1.76 9.06
CA GLY A 596 -26.22 -2.06 8.88
C GLY A 596 -27.18 -0.92 9.18
N SER A 597 -26.68 0.22 9.67
CA SER A 597 -27.46 1.42 10.00
C SER A 597 -27.22 2.60 9.04
N PHE A 598 -26.67 2.36 7.86
CA PHE A 598 -26.43 3.36 6.81
C PHE A 598 -27.39 3.20 5.64
#